data_AF-A0AAU7QHY9-F1
#
_entry.id   AF-A0AAU7QHY9-F1
#
_cell.length_a   1.000
_cell.length_b   1.000
_cell.length_c   1.000
_cell.angle_alpha   90.00
_cell.angle_beta   90.00
_cell.angle_gamma   90.00
#
_symmetry.space_group_name_H-M   'P 1'
#
loop_
_entity.id
_entity.type
_entity.pdbx_description
1 polymer ?
#
loop_
_entity_poly.entity_id
_entity_poly.type
_entity_poly.pdbx_seq_one_letter_code
_entity_poly.pdbx_strand_id
1 'polypeptide(L)'
;MKSRRLLASLTGLALLLVSVSAQAIKPPMPRSRAQLAGVWVGPDAWGSVLRLELNSEGQGLLAVRDLDSKGDLALYKVELAKININDLSFSVSSISNGAARIALSGTNDSNAINLVRYLKDFGDGYGVHALLIRQSDLQSGLRDLKAAGSKLPAQPAR
;
A
#
# COMPACT_ATOMS: atom_id res chain seq x y z
N MET A 1 -57.09 15.93 39.23
CA MET A 1 -55.95 14.99 39.07
C MET A 1 -56.17 14.07 37.85
N LYS A 2 -56.00 14.52 36.59
CA LYS A 2 -56.17 13.65 35.40
C LYS A 2 -55.26 14.01 34.19
N SER A 3 -54.12 14.67 34.39
CA SER A 3 -53.23 15.09 33.28
C SER A 3 -51.87 14.37 33.24
N ARG A 4 -51.54 13.53 34.22
CA ARG A 4 -50.21 12.88 34.31
C ARG A 4 -50.02 11.63 33.43
N ARG A 5 -51.07 11.10 32.80
CA ARG A 5 -50.97 9.85 32.00
C ARG A 5 -50.67 10.06 30.52
N LEU A 6 -50.91 11.25 29.97
CA LEU A 6 -50.71 11.53 28.54
C LEU A 6 -49.24 11.80 28.18
N LEU A 7 -48.51 12.45 29.08
CA LEU A 7 -47.09 12.80 28.88
C LEU A 7 -46.14 11.59 28.85
N ALA A 8 -46.52 10.46 29.46
CA ALA A 8 -45.68 9.25 29.45
C ALA A 8 -45.78 8.47 28.12
N SER A 9 -46.88 8.63 27.37
CA SER A 9 -47.08 7.91 26.10
C SER A 9 -46.34 8.55 24.92
N LEU A 10 -46.17 9.88 24.93
CA LEU A 10 -45.49 10.61 23.87
C LEU A 10 -43.96 10.47 23.92
N THR A 11 -43.38 10.29 25.11
CA THR A 11 -41.93 10.02 25.24
C THR A 11 -41.55 8.62 24.77
N GLY A 12 -42.45 7.64 24.92
CA GLY A 12 -42.21 6.27 24.44
C GLY A 12 -42.17 6.16 22.91
N LEU A 13 -42.98 6.96 22.20
CA LEU A 13 -43.05 6.92 20.73
C LEU A 13 -41.86 7.64 20.06
N ALA A 14 -41.29 8.65 20.71
CA ALA A 14 -40.11 9.37 20.20
C ALA A 14 -38.82 8.54 20.28
N LEU A 15 -38.70 7.64 21.25
CA LEU A 15 -37.54 6.75 21.41
C LEU A 15 -37.51 5.56 20.43
N LEU A 16 -38.64 5.24 19.79
CA LEU A 16 -38.76 4.15 18.82
C LEU A 16 -38.40 4.54 17.38
N LEU A 17 -38.27 5.84 17.08
CA LEU A 17 -37.98 6.35 15.73
C LEU A 17 -36.50 6.68 15.47
N VAL A 18 -35.62 6.53 16.47
CA VAL A 18 -34.17 6.80 16.33
C VAL A 18 -33.37 5.51 16.05
N SER A 19 -34.02 4.38 15.82
CA SER A 19 -33.41 3.20 15.20
C SER A 19 -33.20 3.42 13.69
N VAL A 20 -32.61 4.57 13.35
CA VAL A 20 -32.06 4.82 12.02
C VAL A 20 -31.05 3.71 11.79
N SER A 21 -31.35 2.91 10.78
CA SER A 21 -30.61 1.76 10.33
C SER A 21 -29.13 2.09 10.37
N ALA A 22 -28.40 1.50 11.32
CA ALA A 22 -26.96 1.37 11.19
C ALA A 22 -26.74 0.49 9.96
N GLN A 23 -26.68 1.12 8.78
CA GLN A 23 -26.24 0.45 7.58
C GLN A 23 -24.84 -0.04 7.91
N ALA A 24 -24.70 -1.35 8.09
CA ALA A 24 -23.41 -1.98 8.25
C ALA A 24 -22.58 -1.54 7.04
N ILE A 25 -21.61 -0.65 7.25
CA ILE A 25 -20.68 -0.25 6.22
C ILE A 25 -19.96 -1.54 5.85
N LYS A 26 -20.31 -2.10 4.69
CA LYS A 26 -19.67 -3.32 4.20
C LYS A 26 -18.18 -3.00 4.12
N PRO A 27 -17.31 -3.77 4.80
CA PRO A 27 -15.89 -3.51 4.74
C PRO A 27 -15.45 -3.52 3.27
N PRO A 28 -14.49 -2.65 2.89
CA PRO A 28 -14.00 -2.59 1.52
C PRO A 28 -13.52 -3.99 1.12
N MET A 29 -13.91 -4.42 -0.09
CA MET A 29 -13.48 -5.72 -0.59
C MET A 29 -11.95 -5.72 -0.74
N PRO A 30 -11.25 -6.81 -0.35
CA PRO A 30 -9.83 -6.97 -0.62
C PRO A 30 -9.54 -6.77 -2.11
N ARG A 31 -8.37 -6.21 -2.45
CA ARG A 31 -7.95 -6.15 -3.85
C ARG A 31 -7.80 -7.55 -4.43
N SER A 32 -8.17 -7.70 -5.69
CA SER A 32 -7.85 -8.90 -6.47
C SER A 32 -6.40 -8.90 -6.92
N ARG A 33 -5.88 -10.08 -7.29
CA ARG A 33 -4.54 -10.23 -7.90
C ARG A 33 -4.38 -9.37 -9.14
N ALA A 34 -5.40 -9.32 -9.98
CA ALA A 34 -5.43 -8.48 -11.18
C ALA A 34 -5.29 -6.98 -10.86
N GLN A 35 -5.87 -6.49 -9.76
CA GLN A 35 -5.72 -5.10 -9.33
C GLN A 35 -4.33 -4.78 -8.79
N LEU A 36 -3.61 -5.78 -8.27
CA LEU A 36 -2.23 -5.65 -7.79
C LEU A 36 -1.20 -5.82 -8.91
N ALA A 37 -1.59 -6.36 -10.06
CA ALA A 37 -0.74 -6.52 -11.22
C ALA A 37 -0.16 -5.17 -11.68
N GLY A 38 1.07 -5.21 -12.21
CA GLY A 38 1.83 -4.05 -12.67
C GLY A 38 3.17 -3.92 -11.97
N VAL A 39 3.80 -2.76 -12.18
CA VAL A 39 5.13 -2.45 -11.65
C VAL A 39 5.01 -1.44 -10.52
N TRP A 40 5.63 -1.78 -9.39
CA TRP A 40 5.68 -1.01 -8.15
C TRP A 40 7.13 -0.67 -7.83
N VAL A 41 7.42 0.59 -7.55
CA VAL A 41 8.78 1.09 -7.36
C VAL A 41 8.83 2.00 -6.14
N GLY A 42 9.86 1.85 -5.31
CA GLY A 42 10.05 2.73 -4.17
C GLY A 42 11.38 2.50 -3.47
N PRO A 43 11.87 3.51 -2.72
CA PRO A 43 13.01 3.32 -1.84
C PRO A 43 12.60 2.61 -0.54
N ASP A 44 13.56 1.95 0.09
CA ASP A 44 13.47 1.59 1.51
C ASP A 44 14.07 2.66 2.41
N ALA A 45 13.89 2.50 3.73
CA ALA A 45 14.37 3.46 4.73
C ALA A 45 15.90 3.65 4.74
N TRP A 46 16.67 2.79 4.07
CA TRP A 46 18.13 2.84 3.98
C TRP A 46 18.63 3.28 2.59
N GLY A 47 17.72 3.69 1.71
CA GLY A 47 18.06 4.22 0.39
C GLY A 47 18.22 3.15 -0.70
N SER A 48 18.00 1.87 -0.40
CA SER A 48 17.91 0.84 -1.44
C SER A 48 16.67 1.10 -2.29
N VAL A 49 16.73 0.79 -3.59
CA VAL A 49 15.59 0.94 -4.50
C VAL A 49 15.05 -0.43 -4.87
N LEU A 50 13.74 -0.60 -4.68
CA LEU A 50 13.02 -1.83 -4.96
C LEU A 50 12.13 -1.64 -6.19
N ARG A 51 12.06 -2.68 -7.03
CA ARG A 51 11.11 -2.80 -8.14
C ARG A 51 10.41 -4.16 -8.03
N LEU A 52 9.13 -4.14 -7.67
CA LEU A 52 8.26 -5.30 -7.64
C LEU A 52 7.38 -5.29 -8.90
N GLU A 53 7.45 -6.34 -9.70
CA GLU A 53 6.59 -6.55 -10.86
C GLU A 53 5.70 -7.76 -10.61
N LEU A 54 4.39 -7.61 -10.78
CA LEU A 54 3.38 -8.67 -10.60
C LEU A 54 2.53 -8.81 -11.86
N ASN A 55 2.22 -10.05 -12.24
CA ASN A 55 1.23 -10.35 -13.27
C ASN A 55 -0.19 -10.44 -12.67
N SER A 56 -1.20 -10.69 -13.51
CA SER A 56 -2.61 -10.82 -13.10
C SER A 56 -2.89 -12.02 -12.19
N GLU A 57 -1.97 -12.98 -12.15
CA GLU A 57 -2.03 -14.18 -11.29
C GLU A 57 -1.32 -13.97 -9.94
N GLY A 58 -0.76 -12.77 -9.70
CA GLY A 58 -0.05 -12.43 -8.48
C GLY A 58 1.38 -12.96 -8.41
N GLN A 59 1.94 -13.43 -9.53
CA GLN A 59 3.30 -13.94 -9.63
C GLN A 59 4.21 -12.89 -10.27
N GLY A 60 5.50 -12.92 -9.95
CA GLY A 60 6.36 -11.83 -10.34
C GLY A 60 7.82 -11.90 -9.92
N LEU A 61 8.47 -10.74 -10.07
CA LEU A 61 9.87 -10.53 -9.77
C LEU A 61 10.02 -9.32 -8.85
N LEU A 62 10.85 -9.46 -7.82
CA LEU A 62 11.38 -8.34 -7.06
C LEU A 62 12.86 -8.18 -7.41
N ALA A 63 13.22 -6.98 -7.86
CA ALA A 63 14.60 -6.55 -8.00
C ALA A 63 14.92 -5.53 -6.91
N VAL A 64 16.07 -5.68 -6.27
CA VAL A 64 16.55 -4.80 -5.22
C VAL A 64 17.94 -4.32 -5.59
N ARG A 65 18.12 -3.00 -5.58
CA ARG A 65 19.43 -2.36 -5.70
C ARG A 65 19.75 -1.68 -4.38
N ASP A 66 20.66 -2.26 -3.61
CA ASP A 66 21.12 -1.65 -2.38
C ASP A 66 21.96 -0.40 -2.69
N LEU A 67 21.93 0.59 -1.80
CA LEU A 67 22.56 1.90 -2.02
C LEU A 67 24.04 1.79 -2.41
N ASP A 68 24.77 0.88 -1.76
CA ASP A 68 26.23 0.70 -1.92
C ASP A 68 26.63 -0.40 -2.92
N SER A 69 25.66 -1.01 -3.61
CA SER A 69 25.84 -2.24 -4.40
C SER A 69 26.70 -2.12 -5.67
N LYS A 70 27.27 -0.94 -6.00
CA LYS A 70 27.98 -0.67 -7.28
C LYS A 70 27.24 -1.14 -8.55
N GLY A 71 25.91 -1.30 -8.47
CA GLY A 71 25.08 -1.77 -9.59
C GLY A 71 24.63 -3.22 -9.51
N ASP A 72 25.07 -3.98 -8.50
CA ASP A 72 24.60 -5.35 -8.27
C ASP A 72 23.11 -5.37 -7.89
N LEU A 73 22.37 -6.28 -8.51
CA LEU A 73 20.93 -6.47 -8.27
C LEU A 73 20.69 -7.80 -7.57
N ALA A 74 20.01 -7.74 -6.43
CA ALA A 74 19.43 -8.92 -5.81
C ALA A 74 18.07 -9.19 -6.47
N LEU A 75 17.87 -10.42 -6.95
CA LEU A 75 16.67 -10.82 -7.68
C LEU A 75 15.92 -11.93 -6.94
N TYR A 76 14.60 -11.80 -6.87
CA TYR A 76 13.73 -12.73 -6.17
C TYR A 76 12.48 -13.04 -6.99
N LYS A 77 12.09 -14.31 -7.03
CA LYS A 77 10.73 -14.67 -7.45
C LYS A 77 9.77 -14.35 -6.32
N VAL A 78 8.64 -13.76 -6.68
CA VAL A 78 7.60 -13.36 -5.74
C VAL A 78 6.27 -13.96 -6.18
N GLU A 79 5.51 -14.50 -5.23
CA GLU A 79 4.13 -14.92 -5.46
C GLU A 79 3.25 -14.42 -4.32
N LEU A 80 2.11 -13.83 -4.67
CA LEU A 80 1.13 -13.32 -3.74
C LEU A 80 0.38 -14.49 -3.07
N ALA A 81 0.71 -14.75 -1.81
CA ALA A 81 0.20 -15.87 -1.04
C ALA A 81 -1.17 -15.58 -0.40
N LYS A 82 -1.38 -14.35 0.12
CA LYS A 82 -2.63 -13.95 0.78
C LYS A 82 -3.00 -12.50 0.47
N ILE A 83 -4.31 -12.26 0.34
CA ILE A 83 -4.89 -10.92 0.21
C ILE A 83 -6.03 -10.80 1.22
N ASN A 84 -5.84 -9.92 2.21
CA ASN A 84 -6.86 -9.50 3.15
C ASN A 84 -7.29 -8.06 2.86
N ILE A 85 -8.27 -7.56 3.62
CA ILE A 85 -8.80 -6.20 3.45
C ILE A 85 -7.68 -5.17 3.55
N ASN A 86 -6.76 -5.34 4.51
CA ASN A 86 -5.66 -4.41 4.76
C ASN A 86 -4.28 -4.99 4.47
N ASP A 87 -4.13 -6.31 4.43
CA ASP A 87 -2.82 -6.96 4.44
C ASP A 87 -2.58 -7.80 3.19
N LEU A 88 -1.38 -7.68 2.65
CA LEU A 88 -0.83 -8.54 1.61
C LEU A 88 0.26 -9.41 2.22
N SER A 89 0.39 -10.64 1.75
CA SER A 89 1.52 -11.51 2.07
C SER A 89 2.03 -12.17 0.81
N PHE A 90 3.35 -12.29 0.69
CA PHE A 90 3.97 -12.93 -0.46
C PHE A 90 4.95 -14.00 -0.03
N SER A 91 5.05 -15.06 -0.83
CA SER A 91 6.17 -15.99 -0.82
C SER A 91 7.32 -15.41 -1.63
N VAL A 92 8.54 -15.62 -1.16
CA VAL A 92 9.76 -15.10 -1.77
C VAL A 92 10.77 -16.22 -1.90
N SER A 93 11.38 -16.35 -3.07
CA SER A 93 12.53 -17.23 -3.27
C SER A 93 13.64 -16.49 -3.99
N SER A 94 14.86 -16.63 -3.49
CA SER A 94 16.03 -15.99 -4.12
C SER A 94 16.32 -16.62 -5.48
N ILE A 95 16.71 -15.79 -6.44
CA ILE A 95 17.23 -16.22 -7.75
C ILE A 95 18.76 -16.17 -7.74
N SER A 96 19.38 -15.22 -7.04
CA SER A 96 20.85 -15.08 -6.96
C SER A 96 21.41 -15.50 -5.60
N ASN A 97 22.59 -16.13 -5.61
CA ASN A 97 23.32 -16.45 -4.38
C ASN A 97 23.78 -15.16 -3.69
N GLY A 98 23.63 -15.07 -2.37
CA GLY A 98 23.98 -13.89 -1.58
C GLY A 98 22.86 -12.87 -1.36
N ALA A 99 21.68 -13.08 -1.96
CA ALA A 99 20.55 -12.20 -1.75
C ALA A 99 20.02 -12.30 -0.30
N ALA A 100 19.81 -11.16 0.35
CA ALA A 100 19.27 -11.12 1.72
C ALA A 100 17.93 -11.87 1.81
N ARG A 101 17.61 -12.44 2.99
CA ARG A 101 16.27 -12.99 3.22
C ARG A 101 15.28 -11.83 3.20
N ILE A 102 14.17 -11.96 2.49
CA ILE A 102 13.15 -10.92 2.41
C ILE A 102 11.83 -11.57 2.77
N ALA A 103 11.06 -10.94 3.64
CA ALA A 103 9.63 -11.17 3.69
C ALA A 103 8.95 -10.03 2.94
N LEU A 104 7.74 -10.27 2.46
CA LEU A 104 6.97 -9.23 1.80
C LEU A 104 5.62 -9.22 2.47
N SER A 105 5.30 -8.08 3.05
CA SER A 105 3.95 -7.71 3.42
C SER A 105 3.60 -6.42 2.67
N GLY A 106 2.34 -6.02 2.72
CA GLY A 106 1.87 -4.80 2.06
C GLY A 106 0.60 -4.34 2.70
N THR A 107 0.39 -3.04 2.79
CA THR A 107 -0.90 -2.47 3.18
C THR A 107 -1.74 -2.19 1.94
N ASN A 108 -3.04 -2.43 2.03
CA ASN A 108 -3.97 -2.28 0.91
C ASN A 108 -4.37 -0.82 0.63
N ASP A 109 -3.48 0.15 0.87
CA ASP A 109 -3.78 1.53 0.48
C ASP A 109 -3.69 1.66 -1.05
N SER A 110 -4.58 2.46 -1.63
CA SER A 110 -4.98 2.37 -3.04
C SER A 110 -3.78 2.46 -4.01
N ASN A 111 -2.74 3.18 -3.60
CA ASN A 111 -1.66 3.62 -4.47
C ASN A 111 -0.27 3.13 -4.02
N ALA A 112 -0.17 2.35 -2.94
CA ALA A 112 1.12 1.92 -2.43
C ALA A 112 1.13 0.50 -1.83
N ILE A 113 2.31 -0.10 -1.79
CA ILE A 113 2.61 -1.37 -1.11
C ILE A 113 3.75 -1.09 -0.11
N ASN A 114 3.50 -1.31 1.18
CA ASN A 114 4.52 -1.21 2.23
C ASN A 114 5.21 -2.57 2.48
N LEU A 115 6.41 -2.72 1.96
CA LEU A 115 7.20 -3.95 1.91
C LEU A 115 8.23 -4.01 3.05
N VAL A 116 8.37 -5.16 3.74
CA VAL A 116 9.28 -5.30 4.90
C VAL A 116 10.43 -6.27 4.64
N ARG A 117 11.62 -5.77 4.33
CA ARG A 117 12.83 -6.59 4.13
C ARG A 117 13.45 -7.01 5.48
N TYR A 118 13.66 -8.30 5.70
CA TYR A 118 14.27 -8.81 6.93
C TYR A 118 15.74 -9.17 6.74
N LEU A 119 16.62 -8.24 7.06
CA LEU A 119 18.06 -8.43 6.84
C LEU A 119 18.65 -9.26 7.98
N LYS A 120 19.12 -10.47 7.65
CA LYS A 120 19.61 -11.46 8.62
C LYS A 120 20.94 -11.07 9.30
N ASP A 121 21.65 -10.09 8.74
CA ASP A 121 23.02 -9.76 9.15
C ASP A 121 23.12 -8.97 10.46
N PHE A 122 21.99 -8.59 11.08
CA PHE A 122 21.95 -7.74 12.28
C PHE A 122 21.49 -8.46 13.57
N GLY A 123 21.74 -9.78 13.69
CA GLY A 123 21.57 -10.54 14.94
C GLY A 123 20.13 -10.92 15.29
N ASP A 124 19.20 -9.95 15.22
CA ASP A 124 17.78 -10.14 15.59
C ASP A 124 16.82 -10.04 14.39
N GLY A 125 17.33 -9.71 13.20
CA GLY A 125 16.55 -9.53 11.99
C GLY A 125 15.66 -8.29 12.05
N TYR A 126 16.19 -7.13 11.66
CA TYR A 126 15.38 -5.91 11.58
C TYR A 126 14.61 -5.85 10.25
N GLY A 127 13.35 -5.45 10.33
CA GLY A 127 12.49 -5.21 9.17
C GLY A 127 12.70 -3.78 8.63
N VAL A 128 13.19 -3.66 7.40
CA VAL A 128 13.31 -2.38 6.70
C VAL A 128 12.08 -2.18 5.83
N HIS A 129 11.34 -1.10 6.09
CA HIS A 129 10.15 -0.74 5.33
C HIS A 129 10.51 -0.05 4.01
N ALA A 130 9.80 -0.42 2.95
CA ALA A 130 9.85 0.21 1.65
C ALA A 130 8.43 0.53 1.17
N LEU A 131 8.17 1.80 0.86
CA LEU A 131 6.88 2.23 0.32
C LEU A 131 6.96 2.25 -1.21
N LEU A 132 6.35 1.27 -1.85
CA LEU A 132 6.37 1.13 -3.31
C LEU A 132 5.11 1.76 -3.90
N ILE A 133 5.28 2.65 -4.86
CA ILE A 133 4.19 3.31 -5.59
C ILE A 133 4.14 2.73 -7.01
N ARG A 134 2.95 2.67 -7.60
CA ARG A 134 2.80 2.20 -8.98
C ARG A 134 3.59 3.09 -9.95
N GLN A 135 4.36 2.46 -10.85
CA GLN A 135 5.20 3.19 -11.80
C GLN A 135 4.40 4.13 -12.71
N SER A 136 3.18 3.74 -13.12
CA SER A 136 2.29 4.60 -13.92
C SER A 136 1.95 5.90 -13.20
N ASP A 137 1.73 5.84 -11.89
CA ASP A 137 1.25 6.97 -11.09
C ASP A 137 2.41 7.96 -10.87
N LEU A 138 3.62 7.43 -10.64
CA LEU A 138 4.85 8.24 -10.61
C LEU A 138 5.08 8.98 -11.94
N GLN A 139 4.90 8.30 -13.08
CA GLN A 139 5.05 8.92 -14.39
C GLN A 139 3.97 9.96 -14.66
N SER A 140 2.73 9.71 -14.25
CA SER A 140 1.66 10.68 -14.38
C SER A 140 1.93 11.93 -13.54
N GLY A 141 2.24 11.77 -12.26
CA GLY A 141 2.57 12.89 -11.37
C GLY A 141 3.77 13.70 -11.87
N LEU A 142 4.80 13.05 -12.41
CA LEU A 142 5.94 13.75 -13.01
C LEU A 142 5.53 14.60 -14.22
N ARG A 143 4.63 14.12 -15.08
CA ARG A 143 4.10 14.90 -16.21
C ARG A 143 3.30 16.10 -15.71
N ASP A 144 2.44 15.91 -14.72
CA ASP A 144 1.61 16.97 -14.16
C ASP A 144 2.46 18.08 -13.52
N LEU A 145 3.50 17.70 -12.78
CA LEU A 145 4.47 18.65 -12.19
C LEU A 145 5.24 19.43 -13.26
N LYS A 146 5.68 18.77 -14.34
CA LYS A 146 6.35 19.45 -15.46
C LYS A 146 5.40 20.45 -16.13
N ALA A 147 4.15 20.06 -16.37
CA ALA A 147 3.15 20.93 -16.97
C ALA A 147 2.83 22.15 -16.08
N ALA A 148 2.81 21.97 -14.75
CA ALA A 148 2.64 23.08 -13.80
C ALA A 148 3.83 24.04 -13.84
N GLY A 149 5.07 23.51 -13.91
CA GLY A 149 6.28 24.33 -14.05
C GLY A 149 6.27 25.21 -15.31
N SER A 150 5.72 24.71 -16.42
CA SER A 150 5.57 25.48 -17.67
C SER A 150 4.48 26.56 -17.63
N LYS A 151 3.62 26.57 -16.60
CA LYS A 151 2.59 27.59 -16.39
C LYS A 151 3.02 28.70 -15.43
N LEU A 152 4.22 28.59 -14.82
CA LEU A 152 4.75 29.66 -13.98
C LEU A 152 5.09 30.88 -14.86
N PRO A 153 4.68 32.10 -14.46
CA PRO A 153 5.05 33.31 -15.19
C PRO A 153 6.57 33.43 -15.23
N ALA A 154 7.10 33.88 -16.38
CA ALA A 154 8.53 34.13 -16.55
C ALA A 154 9.02 35.03 -15.41
N GLN A 155 10.02 34.58 -14.68
CA GLN A 155 10.64 35.36 -13.62
C GLN A 155 11.21 36.63 -14.27
N PRO A 156 10.82 37.84 -13.82
CA PRO A 156 11.31 39.07 -14.43
C PRO A 156 12.84 39.07 -14.33
N ALA A 157 13.49 39.33 -15.46
CA ALA A 157 14.93 39.49 -15.51
C ALA A 157 15.33 40.57 -14.48
N ARG A 158 16.29 40.24 -13.62
CA ARG A 158 16.91 41.20 -12.70
C ARG A 158 17.92 42.06 -13.44
#